data_AF-A0A087NGR9-F1
#
_entry.id   AF-A0A087NGR9-F1
#
_cell.length_a   1.000
_cell.length_b   1.000
_cell.length_c   1.000
_cell.angle_alpha   90.00
_cell.angle_beta   90.00
_cell.angle_gamma   90.00
#
_symmetry.space_group_name_H-M   'P 1'
#
loop_
_entity.id
_entity.type
_entity.pdbx_description
1 polymer ?
#
loop_
_entity_poly.entity_id
_entity_poly.type
_entity_poly.pdbx_seq_one_letter_code
_entity_poly.pdbx_strand_id
1 'polypeptide(L)'
;MTRRALTMSRTDLDRRIAEERMHELQPHGQPPEWLWHLGTEQPRVWTMTLDGTLSASWQWLDTLDWRDVAAIRMEYAHGQVIDPAALESADDLW
;
A
#
# COMPACT_ATOMS: atom_id res chain seq x y z
N MET A 1 -15.68 25.16 -5.36
CA MET A 1 -14.23 25.40 -5.16
C MET A 1 -13.52 24.07 -5.28
N THR A 2 -12.98 23.75 -6.45
CA THR A 2 -12.28 22.49 -6.69
C THR A 2 -10.86 22.63 -6.17
N ARG A 3 -10.56 22.09 -4.98
CA ARG A 3 -9.18 21.90 -4.54
C ARG A 3 -8.56 20.92 -5.55
N ARG A 4 -7.71 21.42 -6.45
CA ARG A 4 -6.75 20.54 -7.14
C ARG A 4 -5.91 19.94 -6.02
N ALA A 5 -6.06 18.64 -5.76
CA ALA A 5 -5.13 17.92 -4.91
C ALA A 5 -3.74 18.13 -5.53
N LEU A 6 -2.85 18.78 -4.80
CA LEU A 6 -1.47 18.94 -5.21
C LEU A 6 -0.82 17.57 -5.01
N THR A 7 -0.79 16.77 -6.07
CA THR A 7 -0.03 15.51 -6.07
C THR A 7 1.43 15.83 -5.74
N MET A 8 2.01 15.05 -4.84
CA MET A 8 3.39 15.25 -4.41
C MET A 8 4.34 15.00 -5.60
N SER A 9 5.51 15.64 -5.61
CA SER A 9 6.50 15.35 -6.65
C SER A 9 6.91 13.88 -6.56
N ARG A 10 7.30 13.27 -7.69
CA ARG A 10 7.69 11.85 -7.70
C ARG A 10 8.83 11.56 -6.72
N THR A 11 9.86 12.41 -6.74
CA THR A 11 11.02 12.30 -5.84
C THR A 11 10.64 12.45 -4.37
N ASP A 12 9.72 13.35 -4.04
CA ASP A 12 9.25 13.50 -2.66
C ASP A 12 8.45 12.27 -2.22
N LEU A 13 7.61 11.71 -3.11
CA LEU A 13 6.85 10.50 -2.84
C LEU A 13 7.78 9.31 -2.57
N ASP A 14 8.76 9.10 -3.43
CA ASP A 14 9.76 8.03 -3.25
C ASP A 14 10.52 8.19 -1.93
N ARG A 15 10.92 9.42 -1.58
CA ARG A 15 11.57 9.71 -0.30
C ARG A 15 10.65 9.40 0.88
N ARG A 16 9.38 9.81 0.82
CA ARG A 16 8.41 9.59 1.90
C ARG A 16 8.10 8.12 2.09
N ILE A 17 7.96 7.36 1.00
CA ILE A 17 7.78 5.90 1.01
C ILE A 17 8.95 5.23 1.72
N ALA A 18 10.19 5.64 1.42
CA ALA A 18 11.39 5.11 2.06
C ALA A 18 11.47 5.46 3.55
N GLU A 19 11.18 6.72 3.93
CA GLU A 19 11.14 7.19 5.31
C GLU A 19 10.13 6.37 6.16
N GLU A 20 8.95 6.09 5.59
CA GLU A 20 7.87 5.35 6.26
C GLU A 20 7.99 3.81 6.11
N ARG A 21 9.00 3.33 5.38
CA ARG A 21 9.27 1.91 5.09
C ARG A 21 8.05 1.21 4.48
N MET A 22 7.49 1.83 3.45
CA MET A 22 6.33 1.32 2.73
C MET A 22 6.75 0.72 1.40
N HIS A 23 5.96 -0.23 0.91
CA HIS A 23 6.09 -0.78 -0.43
C HIS A 23 5.19 0.02 -1.37
N GLU A 24 5.75 0.51 -2.46
CA GLU A 24 5.00 1.23 -3.47
C GLU A 24 4.14 0.29 -4.30
N LEU A 25 2.93 0.71 -4.63
CA LEU A 25 2.04 -0.02 -5.54
C LEU A 25 2.25 0.42 -6.98
N GLN A 26 2.17 -0.51 -7.93
CA GLN A 26 2.10 -0.21 -9.36
C GLN A 26 1.09 -1.18 -10.02
N PRO A 27 0.06 -0.68 -10.73
CA PRO A 27 -0.36 0.72 -10.82
C PRO A 27 -0.95 1.26 -9.50
N HIS A 28 -0.85 2.58 -9.27
CA HIS A 28 -1.52 3.24 -8.15
C HIS A 28 -3.05 3.20 -8.30
N GLY A 29 -3.77 3.25 -7.18
CA GLY A 29 -5.22 3.39 -7.21
C GLY A 29 -5.99 2.07 -7.37
N GLN A 30 -5.28 0.93 -7.46
CA GLN A 30 -5.84 -0.38 -7.75
C GLN A 30 -5.23 -1.44 -6.81
N PRO A 31 -6.00 -2.50 -6.47
CA PRO A 31 -5.45 -3.63 -5.76
C PRO A 31 -4.42 -4.35 -6.65
N PRO A 32 -3.17 -4.57 -6.18
CA PRO A 32 -2.21 -5.38 -6.92
C PRO A 32 -2.64 -6.85 -7.01
N GLU A 33 -2.27 -7.50 -8.12
CA GLU A 33 -2.70 -8.88 -8.42
C GLU A 33 -2.18 -9.90 -7.39
N TRP A 34 -0.96 -9.71 -6.88
CA TRP A 34 -0.39 -10.61 -5.88
C TRP A 34 -1.16 -10.65 -4.54
N LEU A 35 -2.12 -9.75 -4.30
CA LEU A 35 -3.01 -9.84 -3.12
C LEU A 35 -3.86 -11.11 -3.12
N TRP A 36 -4.16 -11.65 -4.30
CA TRP A 36 -4.94 -12.88 -4.42
C TRP A 36 -4.20 -14.12 -3.90
N HIS A 37 -2.88 -14.02 -3.73
CA HIS A 37 -2.04 -15.08 -3.14
C HIS A 37 -1.96 -15.03 -1.61
N LEU A 38 -2.51 -13.99 -1.00
CA LEU A 38 -2.62 -13.96 0.45
C LEU A 38 -3.48 -15.14 0.90
N GLY A 39 -2.98 -15.83 1.93
CA GLY A 39 -3.70 -16.96 2.53
C GLY A 39 -5.00 -16.54 3.19
N THR A 40 -5.61 -17.46 3.92
CA THR A 40 -6.88 -17.21 4.63
C THR A 40 -6.75 -16.19 5.77
N GLU A 41 -5.54 -15.94 6.25
CA GLU A 41 -5.31 -14.94 7.29
C GLU A 41 -5.32 -13.54 6.69
N GLN A 42 -6.28 -12.73 7.15
CA GLN A 42 -6.47 -11.38 6.63
C GLN A 42 -5.47 -10.39 7.26
N PRO A 43 -4.69 -9.66 6.45
CA PRO A 43 -3.75 -8.68 6.98
C PRO A 43 -4.41 -7.34 7.29
N ARG A 44 -3.73 -6.59 8.14
CA ARG A 44 -3.95 -5.15 8.34
C ARG A 44 -3.00 -4.37 7.44
N VAL A 45 -3.48 -3.22 6.98
CA VAL A 45 -2.75 -2.32 6.10
C VAL A 45 -2.63 -0.93 6.71
N TRP A 46 -1.46 -0.34 6.53
CA TRP A 46 -1.19 1.08 6.73
C TRP A 46 -0.94 1.66 5.35
N THR A 47 -1.63 2.73 4.97
CA THR A 47 -1.64 3.20 3.58
C THR A 47 -1.12 4.63 3.47
N MET A 48 -0.62 4.94 2.28
CA MET A 48 -0.20 6.28 1.87
C MET A 48 -0.87 6.63 0.56
N THR A 49 -1.38 7.86 0.44
CA THR A 49 -1.95 8.40 -0.80
C THR A 49 -0.91 9.10 -1.67
N LEU A 50 -1.25 9.41 -2.93
CA LEU A 50 -0.37 10.09 -3.88
C LEU A 50 0.10 11.50 -3.47
N ASP A 51 -0.60 12.13 -2.54
CA ASP A 51 -0.20 13.41 -1.93
C ASP A 51 0.69 13.23 -0.69
N GLY A 52 1.06 11.99 -0.34
CA GLY A 52 1.91 11.66 0.81
C GLY A 52 1.16 11.56 2.14
N THR A 53 -0.17 11.65 2.16
CA THR A 53 -0.97 11.50 3.38
C THR A 53 -0.98 10.05 3.84
N LEU A 54 -0.75 9.82 5.14
CA LEU A 54 -0.83 8.50 5.76
C LEU A 54 -2.24 8.23 6.31
N SER A 55 -2.64 6.96 6.31
CA SER A 55 -3.82 6.50 7.06
C SER A 55 -3.72 6.87 8.54
N ALA A 56 -4.83 7.26 9.16
CA ALA A 56 -4.87 7.61 10.58
C ALA A 56 -4.67 6.40 11.52
N SER A 57 -4.99 5.20 11.03
CA SER A 57 -4.87 3.94 11.77
C SER A 57 -4.63 2.78 10.80
N TRP A 58 -4.21 1.63 11.34
CA TRP A 58 -4.23 0.37 10.61
C TRP A 58 -5.68 0.00 10.26
N GLN A 59 -5.90 -0.52 9.06
CA GLN A 59 -7.20 -0.91 8.54
C GLN A 59 -7.16 -2.37 8.08
N TRP A 60 -8.30 -3.05 8.03
CA TRP A 60 -8.36 -4.37 7.41
C TRP A 60 -8.29 -4.23 5.89
N LEU A 61 -7.50 -5.08 5.23
CA LEU A 61 -7.24 -5.02 3.80
C LEU A 61 -8.51 -5.00 2.94
N ASP A 62 -9.54 -5.76 3.32
CA ASP A 62 -10.82 -5.85 2.61
C ASP A 62 -11.71 -4.61 2.73
N THR A 63 -11.43 -3.74 3.69
CA THR A 63 -12.13 -2.47 3.88
C THR A 63 -11.49 -1.31 3.13
N LEU A 64 -10.34 -1.54 2.48
CA LEU A 64 -9.56 -0.49 1.85
C LEU A 64 -10.23 0.03 0.57
N ASP A 65 -10.41 1.35 0.49
CA ASP A 65 -10.66 2.02 -0.79
C ASP A 65 -9.33 2.27 -1.50
N TRP A 66 -9.11 1.55 -2.59
CA TRP A 66 -7.84 1.58 -3.33
C TRP A 66 -7.61 2.86 -4.11
N ARG A 67 -8.65 3.65 -4.41
CA ARG A 67 -8.66 4.68 -5.46
C ARG A 67 -7.48 5.65 -5.46
N ASP A 68 -6.93 5.97 -4.28
CA ASP A 68 -5.84 6.94 -4.12
C ASP A 68 -4.59 6.35 -3.44
N VAL A 69 -4.55 5.03 -3.21
CA VAL A 69 -3.44 4.37 -2.51
C VAL A 69 -2.23 4.26 -3.43
N ALA A 70 -1.11 4.82 -2.96
CA ALA A 70 0.17 4.84 -3.65
C ALA A 70 1.17 3.85 -3.05
N ALA A 71 1.12 3.63 -1.74
CA ALA A 71 2.00 2.71 -1.05
C ALA A 71 1.33 2.11 0.17
N ILE A 72 1.80 0.94 0.59
CA ILE A 72 1.27 0.19 1.73
C ILE A 72 2.38 -0.40 2.59
N ARG A 73 2.05 -0.62 3.87
CA ARG A 73 2.74 -1.56 4.74
C ARG A 73 1.70 -2.55 5.24
N MET A 74 2.08 -3.82 5.35
CA MET A 74 1.16 -4.87 5.74
C MET A 74 1.69 -5.64 6.95
N GLU A 75 0.78 -6.06 7.82
CA GLU A 75 1.08 -6.96 8.93
C GLU A 75 -0.13 -7.84 9.25
N TYR A 76 0.13 -9.03 9.77
CA TYR A 76 -0.91 -9.86 10.35
C TYR A 76 -1.37 -9.35 11.71
N ALA A 77 -2.51 -9.84 12.19
CA ALA A 77 -3.11 -9.40 13.45
C ALA A 77 -2.19 -9.63 14.67
N HIS A 78 -1.34 -10.67 14.63
CA HIS A 78 -0.33 -10.96 15.65
C HIS A 78 0.97 -10.13 15.51
N GLY A 79 1.03 -9.18 14.59
CA GLY A 79 2.14 -8.21 14.46
C GLY A 79 3.31 -8.70 13.60
N GLN A 80 3.16 -9.82 12.89
CA GLN A 80 4.15 -10.23 11.90
C GLN A 80 4.04 -9.36 10.64
N VAL A 81 5.14 -8.71 10.26
CA VAL A 81 5.23 -7.92 9.04
C VAL A 81 5.17 -8.84 7.81
N ILE A 82 4.43 -8.41 6.80
CA ILE A 82 4.36 -9.06 5.50
C ILE A 82 5.16 -8.20 4.52
N ASP A 83 6.07 -8.82 3.78
CA ASP A 83 6.83 -8.17 2.73
C ASP A 83 6.10 -8.31 1.38
N PRO A 84 5.50 -7.23 0.84
CA PRO A 84 4.78 -7.31 -0.42
C PRO A 84 5.69 -7.66 -1.62
N ALA A 85 6.97 -7.29 -1.59
CA ALA A 85 7.89 -7.58 -2.69
C ALA A 85 8.12 -9.09 -2.87
N ALA A 86 8.07 -9.84 -1.77
CA ALA A 86 8.16 -11.30 -1.80
C ALA A 86 6.90 -11.94 -2.41
N LEU A 87 5.73 -11.30 -2.29
CA LEU A 87 4.47 -11.76 -2.87
C LEU A 87 4.40 -11.44 -4.37
N GLU A 88 4.81 -10.24 -4.76
CA GLU A 88 4.94 -9.83 -6.17
C GLU A 88 5.88 -10.77 -6.93
N SER A 89 7.05 -11.06 -6.34
CA SER A 89 8.00 -12.02 -6.93
C SER A 89 7.45 -13.45 -7.01
N ALA A 90 6.50 -13.81 -6.14
CA ALA A 90 5.86 -15.12 -6.17
C ALA A 90 4.82 -15.22 -7.28
N ASP A 91 4.15 -14.12 -7.63
CA ASP A 91 3.18 -14.03 -8.73
C ASP A 91 3.84 -14.26 -10.09
N ASP A 92 5.03 -13.69 -10.31
CA ASP A 92 5.82 -13.83 -11.54
C ASP A 92 6.28 -15.29 -11.85
N LEU A 93 6.14 -16.21 -10.90
CA LEU A 93 6.63 -17.59 -11.01
C LEU A 93 5.57 -18.61 -11.47
N TRP A 94 4.32 -18.19 -11.72
CA TRP A 94 3.20 -19.05 -12.11
C TRP A 94 2.60 -18.69 -13.47
#